data_AF-W6KPG4-F1
#
_entry.id   AF-W6KPG4-F1
#
_cell.length_a   1.000
_cell.length_b   1.000
_cell.length_c   1.000
_cell.angle_alpha   90.00
_cell.angle_beta   90.00
_cell.angle_gamma   90.00
#
_symmetry.space_group_name_H-M   'P 1'
#
loop_
_entity.id
_entity.type
_entity.pdbx_description
1 polymer ?
#
loop_
_entity_poly.entity_id
_entity_poly.type
_entity_poly.pdbx_seq_one_letter_code
_entity_poly.pdbx_strand_id
1 'polypeptide(L)'
;MKKEKDKNGDGFELKRKHGFKESRTERQERLKQEKQLKWVTKLQKEDLGKLERELDSLMRAEFLSPQQKERKRLVEKMVNTLRKINDDEKVPVTEPVLSSSPSSVVNEDFMMIVEDKENEPSDALIFVPRSFKSKRRNVEEIPESTKAKKAEKLLLEAAAEDDDDQEAFFASLI
;
A
#
# COMPACT_ATOMS: atom_id res chain seq x y z
N MET A 1 32.99 -13.67 44.14
CA MET A 1 31.65 -13.19 43.73
C MET A 1 31.76 -12.46 42.41
N LYS A 2 31.41 -13.10 41.28
CA LYS A 2 31.30 -12.43 39.98
C LYS A 2 29.82 -12.47 39.59
N LYS A 3 29.20 -11.29 39.43
CA LYS A 3 27.83 -11.17 38.93
C LYS A 3 27.87 -11.20 37.40
N GLU A 4 27.39 -12.29 36.82
CA GLU A 4 27.05 -12.36 35.40
C GLU A 4 25.77 -11.52 35.17
N LYS A 5 25.82 -10.64 34.18
CA LYS A 5 24.69 -9.83 33.75
C LYS A 5 24.00 -10.57 32.61
N ASP A 6 22.85 -11.16 32.90
CA ASP A 6 21.94 -11.64 31.87
C ASP A 6 21.34 -10.45 31.12
N LYS A 7 21.89 -10.15 29.94
CA LYS A 7 21.25 -9.28 28.96
C LYS A 7 20.27 -10.14 28.17
N ASN A 8 19.06 -10.32 28.69
CA ASN A 8 17.93 -10.80 27.91
C ASN A 8 17.45 -9.66 26.98
N GLY A 9 18.18 -9.46 25.89
CA GLY A 9 17.61 -8.88 24.68
C GLY A 9 17.00 -10.03 23.89
N ASP A 10 15.67 -10.05 23.79
CA ASP A 10 14.92 -10.92 22.89
C ASP A 10 15.27 -10.56 21.43
N GLY A 11 16.47 -10.97 21.02
CA GLY A 11 16.97 -10.86 19.67
C GLY A 11 16.61 -12.14 18.96
N PHE A 12 15.50 -12.12 18.21
CA PHE A 12 15.14 -13.20 17.29
C PHE A 12 16.39 -13.65 16.51
N GLU A 13 16.89 -14.84 16.83
CA GLU A 13 18.10 -15.38 16.22
C GLU A 13 17.92 -15.48 14.70
N LEU A 14 18.72 -14.73 13.95
CA LEU A 14 18.87 -14.96 12.51
C LEU A 14 19.50 -16.35 12.32
N LYS A 15 18.65 -17.38 12.21
CA LYS A 15 19.06 -18.70 11.74
C LYS A 15 19.47 -18.57 10.28
N ARG A 16 20.74 -18.24 10.04
CA ARG A 16 21.38 -18.29 8.71
C ARG A 16 21.16 -19.68 8.14
N LYS A 17 20.24 -19.81 7.19
CA LYS A 17 20.08 -21.04 6.40
C LYS A 17 21.27 -21.06 5.43
N HIS A 18 22.30 -21.83 5.77
CA HIS A 18 23.44 -22.15 4.88
C HIS A 18 24.43 -21.02 4.52
N GLY A 19 24.64 -20.04 5.42
CA GLY A 19 25.66 -19.00 5.19
C GLY A 19 25.27 -17.91 4.18
N PHE A 20 24.07 -18.01 3.58
CA PHE A 20 23.49 -16.93 2.79
C PHE A 20 22.85 -15.87 3.70
N LYS A 21 22.89 -14.61 3.24
CA LYS A 21 22.15 -13.51 3.87
C LYS A 21 20.65 -13.72 3.60
N GLU A 22 19.81 -13.27 4.52
CA GLU A 22 18.34 -13.27 4.35
C GLU A 22 17.95 -12.67 2.98
N SER A 23 17.00 -13.31 2.31
CA SER A 23 16.48 -12.77 1.04
C SER A 23 15.71 -11.47 1.28
N ARG A 24 15.57 -10.63 0.26
CA ARG A 24 14.78 -9.40 0.34
C ARG A 24 13.32 -9.68 0.73
N THR A 25 12.74 -10.75 0.20
CA THR A 25 11.36 -11.17 0.50
C THR A 25 11.23 -11.62 1.94
N GLU A 26 12.14 -12.48 2.40
CA GLU A 26 12.23 -12.97 3.78
C GLU A 26 12.37 -11.80 4.78
N ARG A 27 13.24 -10.82 4.48
CA ARG A 27 13.36 -9.61 5.30
C ARG A 27 12.05 -8.83 5.37
N GLN A 28 11.38 -8.62 4.24
CA GLN A 28 10.13 -7.86 4.19
C GLN A 28 9.02 -8.57 4.97
N GLU A 29 8.93 -9.89 4.83
CA GLU A 29 7.97 -10.70 5.55
C GLU A 29 8.22 -10.67 7.06
N ARG A 30 9.47 -10.83 7.49
CA ARG A 30 9.85 -10.67 8.90
C ARG A 30 9.46 -9.30 9.45
N LEU A 31 9.75 -8.21 8.73
CA LEU A 31 9.38 -6.86 9.16
C LEU A 31 7.87 -6.68 9.24
N LYS A 32 7.11 -7.30 8.34
CA LYS A 32 5.64 -7.31 8.37
C LYS A 32 5.12 -8.06 9.59
N GLN A 33 5.66 -9.26 9.86
CA GLN A 33 5.31 -10.06 11.03
C GLN A 33 5.65 -9.33 12.33
N GLU A 34 6.82 -8.71 12.42
CA GLU A 34 7.23 -7.93 13.60
C GLU A 34 6.30 -6.73 13.84
N LYS A 35 5.94 -5.99 12.79
CA LYS A 35 4.96 -4.89 12.88
C LYS A 35 3.59 -5.39 13.33
N GLN A 36 3.14 -6.52 12.78
CA GLN A 36 1.87 -7.13 13.16
C GLN A 36 1.89 -7.57 14.63
N LEU A 37 2.97 -8.20 15.08
CA LEU A 37 3.10 -8.65 16.46
C LEU A 37 3.10 -7.48 17.43
N LYS A 38 3.87 -6.41 17.14
CA LYS A 38 3.83 -5.16 17.92
C LYS A 38 2.43 -4.54 17.98
N TRP A 39 1.70 -4.58 16.86
CA TRP A 39 0.32 -4.09 16.80
C TRP A 39 -0.61 -4.92 17.69
N VAL A 40 -0.55 -6.25 17.58
CA VAL A 40 -1.35 -7.18 18.40
C VAL A 40 -1.03 -7.01 19.89
N THR A 41 0.25 -6.98 20.28
CA THR A 41 0.65 -6.77 21.67
C THR A 41 0.16 -5.43 22.22
N LYS A 42 0.10 -4.39 21.38
CA LYS A 42 -0.48 -3.10 21.77
C LYS A 42 -1.99 -3.24 22.00
N LEU A 43 -2.71 -3.89 21.09
CA LEU A 43 -4.15 -4.11 21.20
C LEU A 43 -4.53 -4.93 22.43
N GLN A 44 -3.75 -5.95 22.80
CA GLN A 44 -4.02 -6.80 23.97
C GLN A 44 -4.05 -6.03 25.30
N LYS A 45 -3.38 -4.88 25.39
CA LYS A 45 -3.36 -4.04 26.59
C LYS A 45 -4.53 -3.07 26.68
N GLU A 46 -5.27 -2.92 25.59
CA GLU A 46 -6.26 -1.87 25.43
C GLU A 46 -7.65 -2.44 25.64
N ASP A 47 -8.52 -1.65 26.26
CA ASP A 47 -9.90 -2.05 26.56
C ASP A 47 -10.82 -1.52 25.45
N LEU A 48 -11.52 -2.44 24.78
CA LEU A 48 -12.45 -2.12 23.70
C LEU A 48 -13.49 -1.08 24.15
N GLY A 49 -14.07 -1.21 25.35
CA GLY A 49 -15.10 -0.30 25.84
C GLY A 49 -14.58 1.09 26.20
N LYS A 50 -13.27 1.24 26.49
CA LYS A 50 -12.64 2.55 26.65
C LYS A 50 -12.39 3.21 25.30
N LEU A 51 -11.89 2.44 24.33
CA LEU A 51 -11.63 2.93 22.98
C LEU A 51 -12.92 3.34 22.26
N GLU A 52 -14.02 2.62 22.44
CA GLU A 52 -15.32 2.97 21.88
C GLU A 52 -15.85 4.30 22.46
N ARG A 53 -15.75 4.49 23.77
CA ARG A 53 -16.12 5.76 24.41
C ARG A 53 -15.26 6.93 23.94
N GLU A 54 -13.95 6.70 23.78
CA GLU A 54 -13.04 7.72 23.25
C GLU A 54 -13.40 8.06 21.79
N LEU A 55 -13.66 7.05 20.96
CA LEU A 55 -14.07 7.25 19.57
C LEU A 55 -15.37 8.06 19.49
N ASP A 56 -16.36 7.72 20.29
CA ASP A 56 -17.64 8.44 20.36
C ASP A 56 -17.44 9.89 20.79
N SER A 57 -16.59 10.14 21.79
CA SER A 57 -16.24 11.50 22.21
C SER A 57 -15.57 12.29 21.07
N LEU A 58 -14.62 11.69 20.36
CA LEU A 58 -13.95 12.29 19.20
C LEU A 58 -14.89 12.48 18.00
N MET A 59 -15.93 11.66 17.85
CA MET A 59 -16.93 11.83 16.80
C MET A 59 -17.92 12.96 17.09
N ARG A 60 -18.28 13.16 18.37
CA ARG A 60 -19.21 14.21 18.80
C ARG A 60 -18.57 15.60 18.83
N ALA A 61 -17.25 15.68 18.89
CA ALA A 61 -16.53 16.96 18.86
C ALA A 61 -16.69 17.63 17.48
N GLU A 62 -17.17 18.87 17.48
CA GLU A 62 -17.38 19.67 16.27
C GLU A 62 -16.05 20.04 15.59
N PHE A 63 -15.02 20.29 16.38
CA PHE A 63 -13.68 20.62 15.89
C PHE A 63 -12.62 19.68 16.48
N LEU A 64 -11.75 19.18 15.60
CA LEU A 64 -10.62 18.32 15.97
C LEU A 64 -9.33 18.94 15.46
N SER A 65 -8.34 19.09 16.34
CA SER A 65 -6.97 19.39 15.96
C SER A 65 -6.39 18.28 15.06
N PRO A 66 -5.33 18.57 14.26
CA PRO A 66 -4.69 17.56 13.43
C PRO A 66 -4.25 16.31 14.21
N GLN A 67 -3.74 16.48 15.42
CA GLN A 67 -3.36 15.39 16.32
C GLN A 67 -4.57 14.55 16.75
N GLN A 68 -5.70 15.19 17.07
CA GLN A 68 -6.93 14.49 17.42
C GLN A 68 -7.55 13.75 16.22
N LYS A 69 -7.40 14.27 14.99
CA LYS A 69 -7.80 13.55 13.77
C LYS A 69 -6.97 12.29 13.56
N GLU A 70 -5.66 12.36 13.79
CA GLU A 70 -4.79 11.19 13.74
C GLU A 70 -5.15 10.19 14.84
N ARG A 71 -5.39 10.68 16.07
CA ARG A 71 -5.85 9.85 17.19
C ARG A 71 -7.17 9.16 16.86
N LYS A 72 -8.16 9.88 16.31
CA LYS A 72 -9.45 9.33 15.87
C LYS A 72 -9.25 8.17 14.89
N ARG A 73 -8.45 8.36 13.84
CA ARG A 73 -8.13 7.30 12.86
C ARG A 73 -7.47 6.09 13.51
N LEU A 74 -6.55 6.32 14.44
CA LEU A 74 -5.88 5.25 15.17
C LEU A 74 -6.86 4.47 16.05
N VAL A 75 -7.68 5.17 16.85
CA VAL A 75 -8.69 4.55 17.71
C VAL A 75 -9.69 3.75 16.88
N GLU A 76 -10.19 4.32 15.79
CA GLU A 76 -11.10 3.64 14.86
C GLU A 76 -10.49 2.34 14.32
N LYS A 77 -9.22 2.38 13.91
CA LYS A 77 -8.51 1.17 13.49
C LYS A 77 -8.38 0.15 14.62
N MET A 78 -8.09 0.58 15.85
CA MET A 78 -7.97 -0.30 17.01
C MET A 78 -9.30 -0.97 17.34
N VAL A 79 -10.39 -0.20 17.40
CA VAL A 79 -11.76 -0.70 17.62
C VAL A 79 -12.14 -1.72 16.55
N ASN A 80 -11.94 -1.38 15.27
CA ASN A 80 -12.26 -2.29 14.16
C ASN A 80 -11.44 -3.59 14.21
N THR A 81 -10.18 -3.53 14.63
CA THR A 81 -9.35 -4.74 14.76
C THR A 81 -9.79 -5.60 15.94
N LEU A 82 -10.05 -4.98 17.09
CA LEU A 82 -10.51 -5.69 18.30
C LEU A 82 -11.89 -6.31 18.12
N ARG A 83 -12.82 -5.63 17.43
CA ARG A 83 -14.14 -6.19 17.10
C ARG A 83 -14.00 -7.45 16.25
N LYS A 84 -13.18 -7.42 15.18
CA LYS A 84 -12.91 -8.59 14.34
C LYS A 84 -12.35 -9.76 15.15
N ILE A 85 -11.37 -9.51 16.02
CA ILE A 85 -10.81 -10.55 16.89
C ILE A 85 -11.88 -11.17 17.79
N ASN A 86 -12.74 -10.34 18.41
CA ASN A 86 -13.81 -10.81 19.29
C ASN A 86 -14.92 -11.56 18.53
N ASP A 87 -15.20 -11.18 17.29
CA ASP A 87 -16.15 -11.87 16.43
C ASP A 87 -15.60 -13.24 15.98
N ASP A 88 -14.30 -13.31 15.63
CA ASP A 88 -13.60 -14.55 15.29
C ASP A 88 -13.52 -15.52 16.49
N GLU A 89 -13.35 -15.01 17.72
CA GLU A 89 -13.39 -15.82 18.95
C GLU A 89 -14.80 -16.35 19.29
N LYS A 90 -15.87 -15.72 18.78
CA LYS A 90 -17.26 -16.13 19.02
C LYS A 90 -17.77 -17.20 18.05
N VAL A 91 -17.02 -17.57 17.02
CA VAL A 91 -17.36 -18.72 16.19
C VAL A 91 -17.04 -19.99 17.00
N PRO A 92 -18.03 -20.77 17.47
CA PRO A 92 -17.74 -22.03 18.11
C PRO A 92 -17.03 -22.92 17.10
N VAL A 93 -15.86 -23.41 17.46
CA VAL A 93 -15.12 -24.45 16.75
C VAL A 93 -16.05 -25.67 16.67
N THR A 94 -16.79 -25.80 15.58
CA THR A 94 -17.39 -27.07 15.19
C THR A 94 -16.23 -27.98 14.84
N GLU A 95 -16.10 -29.05 15.61
CA GLU A 95 -15.03 -30.03 15.54
C GLU A 95 -14.78 -30.50 14.09
N PRO A 96 -13.52 -30.74 13.70
CA PRO A 96 -13.23 -31.29 12.38
C PRO A 96 -13.76 -32.74 12.33
N VAL A 97 -14.89 -32.94 11.68
CA VAL A 97 -15.38 -34.29 11.35
C VAL A 97 -14.39 -34.92 10.38
N LEU A 98 -13.63 -35.88 10.90
CA LEU A 98 -12.75 -36.78 10.15
C LEU A 98 -13.58 -37.58 9.13
N SER A 99 -13.80 -37.02 7.94
CA SER A 99 -14.30 -37.80 6.81
C SER A 99 -13.12 -38.46 6.09
N SER A 100 -12.80 -39.67 6.54
CA SER A 100 -11.94 -40.61 5.84
C SER A 100 -12.70 -41.18 4.63
N SER A 101 -12.17 -41.01 3.43
CA SER A 101 -12.26 -42.04 2.38
C SER A 101 -11.09 -41.93 1.38
N PRO A 102 -10.60 -43.07 0.85
CA PRO A 102 -9.30 -43.17 0.20
C PRO A 102 -9.38 -43.18 -1.34
N SER A 103 -8.20 -42.99 -1.95
CA SER A 103 -7.78 -43.57 -3.23
C SER A 103 -8.42 -43.04 -4.53
N SER A 104 -7.60 -42.43 -5.40
CA SER A 104 -7.34 -42.97 -6.74
C SER A 104 -6.24 -42.15 -7.43
N VAL A 105 -5.18 -42.84 -7.84
CA VAL A 105 -4.14 -42.33 -8.74
C VAL A 105 -4.73 -42.32 -10.15
N VAL A 106 -4.78 -41.15 -10.79
CA VAL A 106 -4.83 -41.04 -12.25
C VAL A 106 -3.85 -39.94 -12.66
N ASN A 107 -2.76 -40.40 -13.29
CA ASN A 107 -1.92 -39.59 -14.15
C ASN A 107 -2.79 -39.06 -15.28
N GLU A 108 -2.80 -37.75 -15.47
CA GLU A 108 -3.10 -37.17 -16.77
C GLU A 108 -2.30 -35.88 -16.92
N ASP A 109 -1.50 -35.88 -17.98
CA ASP A 109 -0.67 -34.81 -18.50
C ASP A 109 -1.36 -33.43 -18.37
N PHE A 110 -0.89 -32.62 -17.42
CA PHE A 110 -1.15 -31.18 -17.49
C PHE A 110 -0.03 -30.54 -18.31
N MET A 111 -0.27 -30.53 -19.62
CA MET A 111 0.51 -29.80 -20.61
C MET A 111 0.82 -28.39 -20.13
N MET A 112 2.11 -28.07 -20.08
CA MET A 112 2.64 -26.74 -19.87
C MET A 112 2.22 -25.87 -21.06
N ILE A 113 1.17 -25.05 -20.91
CA ILE A 113 0.91 -23.94 -21.83
C ILE A 113 1.98 -22.89 -21.52
N VAL A 114 3.07 -22.93 -22.28
CA VAL A 114 4.00 -21.81 -22.42
C VAL A 114 3.29 -20.80 -23.32
N GLU A 115 2.57 -19.87 -22.72
CA GLU A 115 2.31 -18.61 -23.40
C GLU A 115 3.63 -17.84 -23.45
N ASP A 116 4.23 -17.81 -24.64
CA ASP A 116 5.26 -16.86 -25.04
C ASP A 116 4.73 -15.44 -24.83
N LYS A 117 5.02 -14.86 -23.66
CA LYS A 117 5.12 -13.42 -23.51
C LYS A 117 6.59 -13.07 -23.54
N GLU A 118 6.98 -12.53 -24.69
CA GLU A 118 8.26 -11.89 -24.95
C GLU A 118 8.78 -11.16 -23.71
N ASN A 119 9.76 -11.79 -23.05
CA ASN A 119 10.50 -11.18 -21.97
C ASN A 119 11.36 -10.06 -22.58
N GLU A 120 10.90 -8.81 -22.46
CA GLU A 120 11.82 -7.67 -22.51
C GLU A 120 12.96 -7.93 -21.51
N PRO A 121 14.23 -7.64 -21.85
CA PRO A 121 15.38 -7.86 -20.98
C PRO A 121 15.39 -6.81 -19.85
N SER A 122 14.46 -6.96 -18.92
CA SER A 122 14.34 -6.13 -17.70
C SER A 122 15.57 -6.28 -16.79
N ASP A 123 16.32 -7.37 -16.98
CA ASP A 123 17.46 -7.75 -16.13
C ASP A 123 18.75 -6.98 -16.48
N ALA A 124 18.93 -6.57 -17.74
CA ALA A 124 20.10 -5.79 -18.16
C ALA A 124 20.13 -4.38 -17.54
N LEU A 125 18.96 -3.84 -17.18
CA LEU A 125 18.82 -2.54 -16.53
C LEU A 125 19.14 -2.58 -15.04
N ILE A 126 19.37 -3.75 -14.43
CA ILE A 126 19.71 -3.85 -13.01
C ILE A 126 21.11 -3.29 -12.75
N PHE A 127 22.08 -3.54 -13.65
CA PHE A 127 23.47 -3.10 -13.53
C PHE A 127 23.71 -1.63 -13.86
N VAL A 128 22.75 -0.95 -14.47
CA VAL A 128 22.86 0.48 -14.79
C VAL A 128 22.76 1.29 -13.49
N PRO A 129 23.72 2.16 -13.15
CA PRO A 129 23.60 3.02 -11.97
C PRO A 129 22.35 3.88 -12.05
N ARG A 130 21.74 4.15 -10.88
CA ARG A 130 20.42 4.77 -10.77
C ARG A 130 20.29 6.14 -11.45
N SER A 131 21.40 6.86 -11.61
CA SER A 131 21.50 8.13 -12.33
C SER A 131 21.25 8.02 -13.84
N PHE A 132 21.49 6.84 -14.42
CA PHE A 132 21.31 6.56 -15.84
C PHE A 132 20.00 5.85 -16.16
N LYS A 133 19.24 5.42 -15.14
CA LYS A 133 17.89 4.88 -15.33
C LYS A 133 16.93 6.03 -15.62
N SER A 134 16.65 6.27 -16.90
CA SER A 134 15.60 7.19 -17.32
C SER A 134 14.29 6.80 -16.64
N LYS A 135 13.81 7.68 -15.77
CA LYS A 135 12.56 7.49 -15.03
C LYS A 135 11.42 7.70 -16.02
N ARG A 136 11.02 6.66 -16.76
CA ARG A 136 9.72 6.65 -17.42
C ARG A 136 8.69 6.78 -16.31
N ARG A 137 8.18 7.99 -16.09
CA ARG A 137 6.97 8.17 -15.31
C ARG A 137 5.91 7.42 -16.10
N ASN A 138 5.31 6.40 -15.49
CA ASN A 138 3.96 6.02 -15.86
C ASN A 138 3.08 7.22 -15.47
N VAL A 139 3.11 8.23 -16.33
CA VAL A 139 1.98 9.13 -16.50
C VAL A 139 0.92 8.17 -17.00
N GLU A 140 -0.01 7.78 -16.13
CA GLU A 140 -1.36 7.52 -16.63
C GLU A 140 -1.60 8.63 -17.64
N GLU A 141 -1.85 8.29 -18.91
CA GLU A 141 -2.45 9.22 -19.86
C GLU A 141 -3.84 9.58 -19.34
N ILE A 142 -3.86 10.35 -18.25
CA ILE A 142 -4.86 11.37 -18.04
C ILE A 142 -4.76 12.18 -19.33
N PRO A 143 -5.86 12.48 -20.01
CA PRO A 143 -5.83 13.31 -21.21
C PRO A 143 -5.47 14.76 -20.82
N GLU A 144 -4.23 15.01 -20.37
CA GLU A 144 -3.61 16.34 -20.28
C GLU A 144 -3.61 17.00 -21.66
N SER A 145 -3.63 16.19 -22.73
CA SER A 145 -3.87 16.65 -24.09
C SER A 145 -5.20 17.40 -24.24
N THR A 146 -6.24 17.13 -23.44
CA THR A 146 -7.51 17.85 -23.59
C THR A 146 -7.50 19.21 -22.92
N LYS A 147 -6.87 19.38 -21.75
CA LYS A 147 -6.78 20.69 -21.09
C LYS A 147 -5.76 21.59 -21.79
N ALA A 148 -4.61 21.03 -22.18
CA ALA A 148 -3.61 21.78 -22.93
C ALA A 148 -4.13 22.19 -24.31
N LYS A 149 -4.75 21.27 -25.08
CA LYS A 149 -5.35 21.63 -26.38
C LYS A 149 -6.54 22.58 -26.24
N LYS A 150 -7.32 22.48 -25.17
CA LYS A 150 -8.38 23.46 -24.89
C LYS A 150 -7.80 24.84 -24.56
N ALA A 151 -6.73 24.91 -23.77
CA ALA A 151 -6.04 26.16 -23.46
C ALA A 151 -5.36 26.77 -24.69
N GLU A 152 -4.71 25.94 -25.53
CA GLU A 152 -4.13 26.36 -26.81
C GLU A 152 -5.21 26.89 -27.77
N LYS A 153 -6.35 26.19 -27.89
CA LYS A 153 -7.48 26.66 -28.69
C LYS A 153 -8.02 28.00 -28.18
N LEU A 154 -8.17 28.15 -26.85
CA LEU A 154 -8.64 29.40 -26.24
C LEU A 154 -7.66 30.56 -26.47
N LEU A 155 -6.35 30.30 -26.45
CA LEU A 155 -5.32 31.30 -26.77
C LEU A 155 -5.34 31.70 -28.25
N LEU A 156 -5.51 30.74 -29.16
CA LEU A 156 -5.63 31.01 -30.60
C LEU A 156 -6.91 31.76 -30.95
N GLU A 157 -8.02 31.45 -30.29
CA GLU A 157 -9.31 32.12 -30.47
C GLU A 157 -9.29 33.56 -29.92
N ALA A 158 -8.72 33.77 -28.74
CA ALA A 158 -8.51 35.12 -28.19
C ALA A 158 -7.55 35.97 -29.04
N ALA A 159 -6.52 35.35 -29.64
CA ALA A 159 -5.63 36.04 -30.56
C ALA A 159 -6.30 36.40 -31.89
N ALA A 160 -7.30 35.62 -32.32
CA ALA A 160 -8.07 35.89 -33.54
C ALA A 160 -9.20 36.91 -33.34
N GLU A 161 -9.75 37.04 -32.12
CA GLU A 161 -10.73 38.10 -31.78
C GLU A 161 -10.10 39.51 -31.74
N ASP A 162 -8.79 39.62 -31.46
CA ASP A 162 -8.04 40.90 -31.44
C ASP A 162 -7.64 41.39 -32.86
N ASP A 163 -7.88 40.61 -33.92
CA ASP A 163 -7.57 40.99 -35.31
C ASP A 163 -8.62 41.97 -35.90
N ASP A 164 -9.85 42.02 -35.36
CA ASP A 164 -10.90 42.96 -35.78
C ASP A 164 -10.48 44.43 -35.54
N ASP A 165 -9.72 44.69 -34.45
CA ASP A 165 -9.18 46.01 -34.14
C ASP A 165 -8.00 46.39 -35.05
N GLN A 166 -7.23 45.40 -35.52
CA GLN A 166 -6.14 45.63 -36.47
C GLN A 166 -6.68 45.98 -37.86
N GLU A 167 -7.72 45.27 -38.32
CA GLU A 167 -8.34 45.55 -39.62
C GLU A 167 -9.05 46.92 -39.61
N ALA A 168 -9.67 47.30 -38.49
CA ALA A 168 -10.20 48.65 -38.26
C ALA A 168 -9.10 49.73 -38.24
N PHE A 169 -7.94 49.45 -37.63
CA PHE A 169 -6.78 50.36 -37.65
C PHE A 169 -6.25 50.56 -39.08
N PHE A 170 -6.06 49.50 -39.87
CA PHE A 170 -5.60 49.63 -41.26
C PHE A 170 -6.64 50.32 -42.16
N ALA A 171 -7.93 50.09 -41.94
CA ALA A 171 -9.00 50.79 -42.64
C ALA A 171 -9.05 52.29 -42.32
N SER A 172 -8.58 52.72 -41.14
CA SER A 172 -8.51 54.15 -40.77
C SER A 172 -7.33 54.91 -41.40
N LEU A 173 -6.37 54.20 -41.99
CA LEU A 173 -5.18 54.78 -42.64
C LEU A 173 -5.36 55.07 -44.14
N ILE A 174 -6.50 54.67 -44.73
CA ILE A 174 -6.87 54.92 -46.13
C ILE A 174 -7.95 56.01 -46.15
#